data_AF-K1LH60-F1
#
_entry.id   AF-K1LH60-F1
#
_cell.length_a   1.000
_cell.length_b   1.000
_cell.length_c   1.000
_cell.angle_alpha   90.00
_cell.angle_beta   90.00
_cell.angle_gamma   90.00
#
_symmetry.space_group_name_H-M   'P 1'
#
loop_
_entity.id
_entity.type
_entity.pdbx_description
1 polymer ?
#
loop_
_entity_poly.entity_id
_entity_poly.type
_entity_poly.pdbx_seq_one_letter_code
_entity_poly.pdbx_strand_id
1 'polypeptide(L)' 'MVQNFTYLAFLCGISMLLVVGGVILTNLPLALQILMITIGLIGGIFCFITLIRVLIRHNTEKE' A
#
# COMPACT_ATOMS: atom_id res chain seq x y z
N MET A 1 -10.67 11.20 -12.56
CA MET A 1 -11.01 10.65 -11.23
C MET A 1 -10.64 9.16 -11.10
N VAL A 2 -11.09 8.30 -12.04
CA VAL A 2 -10.87 6.84 -11.99
C VAL A 2 -9.39 6.42 -12.01
N GLN A 3 -8.53 7.08 -12.81
CA GLN A 3 -7.09 6.74 -12.88
C GLN A 3 -6.37 6.82 -11.52
N ASN A 4 -6.74 7.77 -10.64
CA ASN A 4 -6.10 7.92 -9.34
C ASN A 4 -6.48 6.80 -8.38
N PHE A 5 -7.71 6.29 -8.50
CA PHE A 5 -8.22 5.19 -7.69
C PHE A 5 -7.62 3.85 -8.14
N THR A 6 -7.52 3.63 -9.46
CA THR A 6 -6.85 2.44 -10.01
C THR A 6 -5.38 2.38 -9.61
N TYR A 7 -4.66 3.52 -9.64
CA TYR A 7 -3.26 3.57 -9.23
C TYR A 7 -3.07 3.25 -7.73
N LEU A 8 -3.98 3.76 -6.89
CA LEU A 8 -4.00 3.43 -5.46
C LEU A 8 -4.25 1.95 -5.20
N ALA A 9 -5.28 1.38 -5.84
CA ALA A 9 -5.61 -0.03 -5.69
C ALA A 9 -4.44 -0.93 -6.13
N PHE A 10 -3.76 -0.55 -7.22
CA PHE A 10 -2.60 -1.28 -7.72
C PHE A 10 -1.40 -1.21 -6.76
N LEU A 11 -1.08 -0.03 -6.22
CA LEU A 11 -0.02 0.13 -5.22
C LEU A 11 -0.32 -0.63 -3.92
N CYS A 12 -1.58 -0.63 -3.48
CA CYS A 12 -2.02 -1.36 -2.30
C CYS A 12 -1.92 -2.87 -2.50
N GLY A 13 -2.35 -3.36 -3.68
CA GLY A 13 -2.20 -4.76 -4.07
C GLY A 13 -0.74 -5.22 -4.12
N ILE A 14 0.14 -4.41 -4.71
CA ILE A 14 1.59 -4.67 -4.73
C ILE A 14 2.16 -4.69 -3.30
N SER A 15 1.76 -3.76 -2.43
CA SER A 15 2.22 -3.70 -1.04
C SER A 15 1.78 -4.93 -0.24
N MET A 16 0.52 -5.35 -0.38
CA MET A 16 0.03 -6.60 0.22
C MET A 16 0.78 -7.82 -0.31
N LEU A 17 1.03 -7.90 -1.62
CA LEU A 17 1.81 -8.98 -2.22
C LEU A 17 3.25 -9.03 -1.70
N LEU A 18 3.89 -7.87 -1.50
CA LEU A 18 5.23 -7.76 -0.90
C LEU A 18 5.26 -8.24 0.55
N VAL A 19 4.27 -7.84 1.36
CA VAL A 19 4.18 -8.25 2.77
C VAL A 19 3.87 -9.75 2.86
N VAL A 20 2.87 -10.25 2.14
CA VAL A 20 2.49 -11.68 2.16
C VAL A 20 3.60 -12.54 1.56
N GLY A 21 4.22 -12.10 0.47
CA GLY A 21 5.37 -12.77 -0.13
C GLY A 21 6.56 -12.83 0.82
N GLY A 22 6.85 -11.73 1.52
CA GLY A 22 7.87 -11.69 2.56
C GLY A 22 7.58 -12.65 3.72
N VAL A 23 6.32 -12.76 4.15
CA VAL A 23 5.91 -13.68 5.22
C VAL A 23 5.98 -15.15 4.77
N ILE A 24 5.60 -15.47 3.54
CA ILE A 24 5.60 -16.85 3.03
C ILE A 24 7.02 -17.34 2.67
N LEU A 25 7.92 -16.45 2.21
CA LEU A 25 9.33 -16.77 1.99
C LEU A 25 10.12 -16.79 3.32
N THR A 26 9.74 -17.68 4.24
CA THR A 26 10.45 -17.89 5.52
C THR A 26 11.85 -18.47 5.39
N ASN A 27 12.24 -18.91 4.19
CA ASN A 27 13.59 -19.42 3.89
C ASN A 27 14.57 -18.33 3.41
N LEU A 28 14.15 -17.06 3.31
CA LEU A 28 15.07 -15.95 3.01
C LEU A 28 15.78 -15.48 4.28
N PRO A 29 17.03 -14.98 4.19
CA PRO A 29 17.74 -14.45 5.34
C PRO A 29 16.92 -13.32 5.99
N LEU A 30 16.78 -13.39 7.31
CA LEU A 30 15.98 -12.49 8.15
C LEU A 30 16.11 -11.00 7.78
N ALA A 31 17.31 -10.56 7.42
CA ALA A 31 17.57 -9.18 7.00
C ALA A 31 16.76 -8.76 5.76
N LEU A 32 16.67 -9.62 4.74
CA LEU A 32 15.90 -9.34 3.52
C LEU A 32 14.40 -9.35 3.80
N GLN A 33 13.94 -10.23 4.68
CA GLN A 33 12.54 -10.33 5.07
C GLN A 33 12.06 -9.06 5.78
N ILE A 34 12.86 -8.56 6.74
CA ILE A 34 12.58 -7.31 7.45
C ILE A 34 12.55 -6.14 6.46
N LEU A 35 13.49 -6.07 5.52
CA LEU A 35 13.55 -5.01 4.51
C LEU A 35 12.29 -4.99 3.63
N MET A 36 11.88 -6.17 3.11
CA MET A 36 10.66 -6.31 2.30
C MET A 36 9.40 -5.88 3.07
N ILE A 37 9.26 -6.33 4.31
CA ILE A 37 8.11 -6.00 5.16
C ILE A 37 8.10 -4.49 5.45
N THR A 38 9.24 -3.89 5.76
CA THR A 38 9.34 -2.46 6.08
C THR A 38 8.96 -1.59 4.88
N ILE A 39 9.46 -1.93 3.68
CA ILE A 39 9.12 -1.21 2.45
C ILE A 39 7.63 -1.37 2.12
N GLY A 40 7.08 -2.58 2.26
CA GLY A 40 5.65 -2.85 2.07
C GLY A 40 4.76 -2.07 3.05
N LEU A 41 5.17 -1.97 4.32
CA LEU A 41 4.47 -1.19 5.34
C LEU A 41 4.49 0.31 5.05
N ILE A 42 5.65 0.87 4.70
CA ILE A 42 5.77 2.30 4.36
C ILE A 42 4.92 2.63 3.13
N GLY A 43 4.96 1.78 2.10
CA GLY A 43 4.12 1.90 0.91
C GLY A 43 2.62 1.83 1.23
N GLY A 44 2.23 0.90 2.09
CA GLY A 44 0.84 0.76 2.58
C GLY A 44 0.35 1.99 3.33
N ILE A 45 1.16 2.55 4.25
CA ILE A 45 0.80 3.76 5.01
C ILE A 45 0.60 4.95 4.06
N PHE A 46 1.52 5.17 3.12
CA PHE A 46 1.41 6.27 2.15
C PHE A 46 0.16 6.13 1.26
N CYS A 47 -0.16 4.90 0.85
CA CYS A 47 -1.38 4.59 0.11
C CYS A 47 -2.63 4.91 0.94
N PHE A 48 -2.65 4.57 2.24
CA PHE A 48 -3.76 4.84 3.15
C PHE A 48 -4.03 6.34 3.33
N ILE A 49 -2.96 7.13 3.54
CA ILE A 49 -3.04 8.59 3.66
C ILE A 49 -3.62 9.23 2.39
N THR A 50 -3.19 8.74 1.22
CA THR A 50 -3.68 9.25 -0.06
C THR A 50 -5.15 8.93 -0.26
N LEU A 51 -5.60 7.74 0.16
CA LEU A 51 -7.00 7.31 0.09
C LEU A 51 -7.88 8.21 0.96
N ILE A 52 -7.45 8.51 2.20
CA ILE A 52 -8.13 9.44 3.10
C ILE A 52 -8.23 10.83 2.46
N ARG A 53 -7.13 11.36 1.90
CA ARG A 53 -7.18 12.68 1.22
C ARG A 53 -8.15 12.72 0.06
N VAL A 54 -8.20 11.66 -0.76
CA VAL A 54 -9.14 11.55 -1.88
C VAL A 54 -10.57 11.47 -1.34
N LEU A 55 -10.83 10.67 -0.30
CA LEU A 55 -12.15 10.51 0.30
C LEU A 55 -12.68 11.83 0.88
N ILE A 56 -11.85 12.58 1.59
CA ILE A 56 -12.20 13.89 2.16
C ILE A 56 -12.57 14.85 1.03
N ARG A 57 -11.71 14.97 0.01
CA ARG A 57 -11.95 15.85 -1.14
C ARG A 57 -13.26 15.50 -1.87
N HIS A 58 -13.54 14.22 -2.03
CA HIS A 58 -14.75 13.75 -2.72
C HIS A 58 -16.05 14.00 -1.94
N ASN A 59 -15.98 14.11 -0.61
CA ASN A 59 -17.12 14.49 0.24
C ASN A 59 -17.29 16.02 0.27
N THR A 60 -16.20 16.78 0.33
CA THR A 60 -16.26 18.25 0.25
C THR A 60 -16.80 18.77 -1.08
N GLU A 61 -16.52 18.10 -2.21
CA GLU A 61 -17.09 18.48 -3.52
C GLU A 61 -18.59 18.11 -3.67
N LYS A 62 -19.18 17.40 -2.70
CA LYS A 62 -20.60 17.01 -2.71
C LYS A 62 -21.49 17.87 -1.79
N GLU A 63 -20.91 18.78 -1.03
CA GLU A 63 -21.61 19.80 -0.21
C GLU A 63 -21.65 21.13 -0.97
#